data_AF-M5J515-F1
#
_entry.id   AF-M5J515-F1
#
_cell.length_a   1.000
_cell.length_b   1.000
_cell.length_c   1.000
_cell.angle_alpha   90.00
_cell.angle_beta   90.00
_cell.angle_gamma   90.00
#
_symmetry.space_group_name_H-M   'P 1'
#
loop_
_entity.id
_entity.type
_entity.pdbx_description
1 polymer ?
#
loop_
_entity_poly.entity_id
_entity_poly.type
_entity_poly.pdbx_seq_one_letter_code
_entity_poly.pdbx_strand_id
1 'polypeptide(L)'
;MNSAFSDEVKNDNHIKEIKWKDPSKIDTGMDAVSKVVAYQATVTFVDGSTTEITVPVFVTPEDKDQHTPTIMPDVTVKKGDLIAPESVVTNQDDLPKETTIAWQTAPDTSKPGQTTGVVVITYPDKSYVEFTVMVQVKDSIPWTLIVPGQKDSVKDTAIANGHVKLVTPDDSKNNA
;
A
#
# COMPACT_ATOMS: atom_id res chain seq x y z
N MET A 1 1.26 11.09 12.84
CA MET A 1 1.25 12.24 13.77
C MET A 1 2.12 11.88 14.98
N ASN A 2 3.02 12.76 15.41
CA ASN A 2 3.87 12.52 16.59
C ASN A 2 3.02 12.66 17.87
N SER A 3 2.82 11.57 18.62
CA SER A 3 1.92 11.49 19.78
C SER A 3 2.64 11.67 21.13
N ALA A 4 3.80 12.34 21.14
CA ALA A 4 4.64 12.46 22.33
C ALA A 4 3.96 13.05 23.60
N PHE A 5 2.77 13.65 23.46
CA PHE A 5 1.91 14.03 24.58
C PHE A 5 0.54 13.35 24.42
N SER A 6 0.02 12.79 25.52
CA SER A 6 -1.31 12.19 25.54
C SER A 6 -2.39 13.23 25.26
N ASP A 7 -3.55 12.78 24.77
CA ASP A 7 -4.68 13.67 24.54
C ASP A 7 -5.19 14.28 25.86
N GLU A 8 -5.07 13.56 26.98
CA GLU A 8 -5.35 14.10 28.32
C GLU A 8 -4.48 15.31 28.64
N VAL A 9 -3.16 15.21 28.43
CA VAL A 9 -2.22 16.33 28.68
C VAL A 9 -2.49 17.50 27.72
N LYS A 10 -2.79 17.22 26.45
CA LYS A 10 -3.10 18.27 25.46
C LYS A 10 -4.43 18.99 25.74
N ASN A 11 -5.38 18.30 26.36
CA ASN A 11 -6.71 18.83 26.66
C ASN A 11 -6.84 19.35 28.09
N ASP A 12 -5.77 19.32 28.89
CA ASP A 12 -5.76 19.90 30.24
C ASP A 12 -5.95 21.42 30.16
N ASN A 13 -6.96 21.93 30.87
CA ASN A 13 -7.33 23.34 30.85
C ASN A 13 -6.36 24.26 31.63
N HIS A 14 -5.42 23.71 32.40
CA HIS A 14 -4.36 24.47 33.05
C HIS A 14 -3.14 24.65 32.16
N ILE A 15 -2.98 23.82 31.12
CA ILE A 15 -1.87 23.89 30.19
C ILE A 15 -2.24 24.77 29.02
N LYS A 16 -1.46 25.82 28.80
CA LYS A 16 -1.62 26.71 27.65
C LYS A 16 -0.93 26.14 26.41
N GLU A 17 0.31 25.68 26.57
CA GLU A 17 1.09 25.07 25.48
C GLU A 17 2.25 24.23 26.02
N ILE A 18 2.73 23.29 25.20
CA ILE A 18 3.96 22.54 25.45
C ILE A 18 4.84 22.65 24.20
N LYS A 19 6.11 23.03 24.38
CA LYS A 19 7.07 23.20 23.29
C LYS A 19 8.36 22.45 23.58
N TRP A 20 8.87 21.73 22.59
CA TRP A 20 10.21 21.16 22.65
C TRP A 20 11.26 22.27 22.73
N LYS A 21 12.25 22.10 23.62
CA LYS A 21 13.33 23.09 23.80
C LYS A 21 14.28 23.13 22.60
N ASP A 22 14.55 21.96 22.01
CA ASP A 22 15.32 21.83 20.78
C ASP A 22 14.69 20.76 19.87
N PRO A 23 13.65 21.12 19.09
CA PRO A 23 12.95 20.17 18.24
C PRO A 23 13.85 19.59 17.13
N SER A 24 14.93 20.28 16.77
CA SER A 24 15.87 19.83 15.72
C SER A 24 16.76 18.67 16.17
N LYS A 25 16.87 18.46 17.49
CA LYS A 25 17.66 17.37 18.09
C LYS A 25 16.86 16.10 18.31
N ILE A 26 15.54 16.15 18.11
CA ILE A 26 14.69 14.97 18.21
C ILE A 26 15.04 14.07 17.03
N ASP A 27 15.69 12.96 17.34
CA ASP A 27 16.10 11.99 16.33
C ASP A 27 14.89 11.17 15.93
N THR A 28 14.52 11.28 14.66
CA THR A 28 13.42 10.53 14.03
C THR A 28 13.96 9.61 12.94
N GLY A 29 15.28 9.47 12.84
CA GLY A 29 15.93 8.57 11.91
C GLY A 29 15.85 7.11 12.34
N MET A 30 16.24 6.23 11.43
CA MET A 30 16.22 4.77 11.63
C MET A 30 17.02 4.34 12.86
N ASP A 31 18.09 5.07 13.20
CA ASP A 31 18.96 4.77 14.35
C ASP A 31 18.25 4.96 15.71
N ALA A 32 17.19 5.76 15.76
CA ALA A 32 16.39 6.01 16.96
C ALA A 32 15.21 5.02 17.11
N VAL A 33 14.89 4.26 16.06
CA VAL A 33 13.78 3.30 16.06
C VAL A 33 13.96 2.28 17.17
N SER A 34 12.88 2.01 17.90
CA SER A 34 12.85 1.09 19.06
C SER A 34 13.73 1.50 20.25
N LYS A 35 14.24 2.74 20.27
CA LYS A 35 14.95 3.31 21.43
C LYS A 35 14.08 4.33 22.14
N VAL A 36 14.16 4.34 23.47
CA VAL A 36 13.58 5.41 24.30
C VAL A 36 14.67 6.44 24.54
N VAL A 37 14.48 7.66 24.03
CA VAL A 37 15.39 8.79 24.23
C VAL A 37 14.63 9.94 24.85
N ALA A 38 15.19 10.55 25.89
CA ALA A 38 14.52 11.61 26.62
C ALA A 38 14.93 13.00 26.09
N TYR A 39 13.94 13.86 25.83
CA TYR A 39 14.13 15.22 25.33
C TYR A 39 13.48 16.24 26.27
N GLN A 40 14.01 17.46 26.29
CA GLN A 40 13.48 18.52 27.14
C GLN A 40 12.35 19.29 26.45
N ALA A 41 11.28 19.56 27.19
CA ALA A 41 10.18 20.42 26.78
C ALA A 41 9.87 21.47 27.85
N THR A 42 9.37 22.62 27.42
CA THR A 42 8.84 23.67 28.28
C THR A 42 7.33 23.62 28.24
N VAL A 43 6.71 23.49 29.42
CA VAL A 43 5.27 23.60 29.61
C VAL A 43 4.96 25.02 30.08
N THR A 44 4.01 25.66 29.42
CA THR A 44 3.49 26.97 29.82
C THR A 44 2.07 26.78 30.33
N PHE A 45 1.82 27.21 31.56
CA PHE A 45 0.49 27.16 32.16
C PHE A 45 -0.33 28.41 31.81
N VAL A 46 -1.64 28.34 32.01
CA VAL A 46 -2.56 29.45 31.73
C VAL A 46 -2.32 30.69 32.59
N ASP A 47 -1.73 30.52 33.78
CA ASP A 47 -1.32 31.61 34.67
C ASP A 47 -0.02 32.31 34.21
N GLY A 48 0.60 31.82 33.14
CA GLY A 48 1.85 32.33 32.58
C GLY A 48 3.11 31.76 33.21
N SER A 49 3.00 30.91 34.23
CA SER A 49 4.15 30.19 34.78
C SER A 49 4.66 29.12 33.81
N THR A 50 5.94 28.78 33.93
CA THR A 50 6.58 27.76 33.09
C THR A 50 7.34 26.74 33.91
N THR A 51 7.41 25.51 33.40
CA THR A 51 8.25 24.46 33.96
C THR A 51 8.97 23.70 32.84
N GLU A 52 10.15 23.19 33.14
CA GLU A 52 10.89 22.31 32.24
C GLU A 52 10.67 20.87 32.64
N ILE A 53 10.30 20.04 31.67
CA ILE A 53 10.07 18.62 31.85
C ILE A 53 10.93 17.82 30.87
N THR A 54 11.32 16.63 31.33
CA THR A 54 11.98 15.64 30.49
C THR A 54 10.95 14.63 30.02
N VAL A 55 10.80 14.50 28.71
CA VAL A 55 9.79 13.66 28.07
C VAL A 55 10.49 12.49 27.38
N PRO A 56 10.17 11.23 27.74
CA PRO A 56 10.65 10.06 27.00
C PRO A 56 9.94 10.00 25.65
N VAL A 57 10.72 9.97 24.58
CA VAL A 57 10.24 9.78 23.21
C VAL A 57 10.64 8.39 22.75
N PHE A 58 9.68 7.70 22.15
CA PHE A 58 9.89 6.39 21.53
C PHE A 58 9.49 6.49 20.07
N VAL A 59 10.44 6.15 19.19
CA VAL A 59 10.21 6.15 17.74
C VAL A 59 9.78 4.76 17.31
N THR A 60 8.56 4.66 16.79
CA THR A 60 8.04 3.42 16.20
C THR A 60 8.52 3.28 14.76
N PRO A 61 8.88 2.06 14.30
CA PRO A 61 9.15 1.83 12.89
C PRO A 61 7.90 2.12 12.05
N GLU A 62 8.09 2.63 10.82
CA GLU A 62 7.01 2.80 9.85
C GLU A 62 6.63 1.43 9.26
N ASP A 63 5.38 1.29 8.82
CA ASP A 63 4.88 0.04 8.23
C ASP A 63 5.60 -0.28 6.92
N LYS A 64 5.90 0.72 6.09
CA LYS A 64 6.65 0.53 4.83
C LYS A 64 8.05 -0.06 5.00
N ASP A 65 8.67 0.14 6.16
CA ASP A 65 10.02 -0.36 6.45
C ASP A 65 9.99 -1.79 7.02
N GLN A 66 8.81 -2.27 7.41
CA GLN A 66 8.58 -3.61 7.97
C GLN A 66 7.86 -4.55 6.99
N HIS A 67 7.13 -3.99 6.03
CA HIS A 67 6.33 -4.73 5.06
C HIS A 67 6.80 -4.44 3.64
N THR A 68 7.17 -5.49 2.92
CA THR A 68 7.62 -5.40 1.52
C THR A 68 6.56 -5.98 0.59
N PRO A 69 5.91 -5.15 -0.26
CA PRO A 69 5.00 -5.65 -1.27
C PRO A 69 5.77 -6.38 -2.36
N THR A 70 5.21 -7.49 -2.83
CA THR A 70 5.71 -8.23 -3.98
C THR A 70 4.91 -7.82 -5.20
N ILE A 71 5.59 -7.20 -6.16
CA ILE A 71 4.98 -6.70 -7.38
C ILE A 71 5.20 -7.69 -8.52
N MET A 72 4.15 -7.92 -9.31
CA MET A 72 4.23 -8.72 -10.52
C MET A 72 5.10 -7.97 -11.57
N PRO A 73 6.25 -8.52 -11.98
CA PRO A 73 7.23 -7.78 -12.78
C PRO A 73 6.77 -7.51 -14.21
N ASP A 74 6.00 -8.44 -14.80
CA ASP A 74 5.50 -8.35 -16.16
C ASP A 74 4.00 -8.65 -16.20
N VAL A 75 3.22 -7.69 -16.71
CA VAL A 75 1.77 -7.86 -16.92
C VAL A 75 1.49 -7.86 -18.40
N THR A 76 0.82 -8.89 -18.91
CA THR A 76 0.35 -8.91 -20.31
C THR A 76 -1.17 -8.84 -20.35
N VAL A 77 -1.71 -7.88 -21.09
CA VAL A 77 -3.16 -7.69 -21.22
C VAL A 77 -3.58 -7.51 -22.68
N LYS A 78 -4.86 -7.69 -22.95
CA LYS A 78 -5.42 -7.37 -24.26
C LYS A 78 -5.62 -5.86 -24.39
N LYS A 79 -5.53 -5.37 -25.62
CA LYS A 79 -5.91 -4.01 -25.96
C LYS A 79 -7.31 -3.68 -25.44
N GLY A 80 -7.41 -2.58 -24.69
CA GLY A 80 -8.64 -2.07 -24.10
C GLY A 80 -9.00 -2.67 -22.75
N ASP A 81 -8.24 -3.63 -22.22
CA ASP A 81 -8.49 -4.19 -20.89
C ASP A 81 -8.12 -3.19 -19.79
N LEU A 82 -8.88 -3.21 -18.70
CA LEU A 82 -8.57 -2.47 -17.49
C LEU A 82 -7.72 -3.31 -16.56
N ILE A 83 -6.71 -2.69 -15.95
CA ILE A 83 -5.83 -3.34 -14.97
C ILE A 83 -6.17 -2.79 -13.59
N ALA A 84 -6.66 -3.64 -12.69
CA ALA A 84 -6.86 -3.27 -11.29
C ALA A 84 -5.49 -3.12 -10.59
N PRO A 85 -5.23 -2.06 -9.82
CA PRO A 85 -3.94 -1.87 -9.15
C PRO A 85 -3.64 -2.98 -8.12
N GLU A 86 -4.67 -3.65 -7.60
CA GLU A 86 -4.58 -4.80 -6.71
C GLU A 86 -4.01 -6.03 -7.42
N SER A 87 -4.32 -6.19 -8.71
CA SER A 87 -3.91 -7.38 -9.48
C SER A 87 -2.39 -7.45 -9.71
N VAL A 88 -1.66 -6.37 -9.47
CA VAL A 88 -0.19 -6.33 -9.63
C VAL A 88 0.55 -6.60 -8.32
N VAL A 89 -0.16 -6.76 -7.19
CA VAL A 89 0.43 -7.10 -5.89
C VAL A 89 0.10 -8.54 -5.56
N THR A 90 1.10 -9.40 -5.39
CA THR A 90 0.88 -10.86 -5.24
C THR A 90 0.74 -11.33 -3.79
N ASN A 91 1.18 -10.52 -2.82
CA ASN A 91 1.19 -10.86 -1.38
C ASN A 91 0.26 -9.95 -0.56
N GLN A 92 -0.92 -9.63 -1.08
CA GLN A 92 -1.85 -8.71 -0.40
C GLN A 92 -2.25 -9.17 1.00
N ASP A 93 -2.37 -10.49 1.21
CA ASP A 93 -2.72 -11.08 2.50
C ASP A 93 -1.63 -10.92 3.56
N ASP A 94 -0.37 -10.68 3.15
CA ASP A 94 0.78 -10.46 4.05
C ASP A 94 0.95 -8.98 4.44
N LEU A 95 0.17 -8.08 3.82
CA LEU A 95 0.21 -6.66 4.12
C LEU A 95 -0.69 -6.32 5.32
N PRO A 96 -0.39 -5.24 6.05
CA PRO A 96 -1.27 -4.77 7.12
C PRO A 96 -2.71 -4.57 6.64
N LYS A 97 -3.68 -4.88 7.50
CA LYS A 97 -5.09 -4.56 7.22
C LYS A 97 -5.25 -3.06 7.01
N GLU A 98 -6.18 -2.66 6.14
CA GLU A 98 -6.40 -1.27 5.73
C GLU A 98 -5.30 -0.68 4.82
N THR A 99 -4.36 -1.49 4.34
CA THR A 99 -3.47 -1.10 3.25
C THR A 99 -4.30 -0.82 1.99
N THR A 100 -4.10 0.35 1.39
CA THR A 100 -4.78 0.75 0.15
C THR A 100 -3.80 0.74 -1.01
N ILE A 101 -4.21 0.18 -2.14
CA ILE A 101 -3.40 0.05 -3.35
C ILE A 101 -4.09 0.86 -4.45
N ALA A 102 -3.37 1.73 -5.15
CA ALA A 102 -3.95 2.59 -6.18
C ALA A 102 -2.96 2.90 -7.30
N TRP A 103 -3.47 3.16 -8.50
CA TRP A 103 -2.65 3.74 -9.58
C TRP A 103 -2.44 5.23 -9.32
N GLN A 104 -1.19 5.65 -9.21
CA GLN A 104 -0.82 7.05 -9.39
C GLN A 104 -0.81 7.40 -10.88
N THR A 105 -0.24 6.52 -11.70
CA THR A 105 -0.33 6.59 -13.16
C THR A 105 -0.82 5.25 -13.68
N ALA A 106 -2.03 5.20 -14.23
CA ALA A 106 -2.57 3.98 -14.81
C ALA A 106 -1.90 3.68 -16.17
N PRO A 107 -1.57 2.42 -16.47
CA PRO A 107 -1.02 2.04 -17.76
C PRO A 107 -2.05 2.24 -18.88
N ASP A 108 -1.64 2.86 -20.00
CA ASP A 108 -2.50 3.03 -21.19
C ASP A 108 -2.57 1.73 -22.00
N THR A 109 -3.73 1.06 -21.96
CA THR A 109 -3.99 -0.19 -22.70
C THR A 109 -4.73 0.04 -24.02
N SER A 110 -4.96 1.30 -24.43
CA SER A 110 -5.73 1.62 -25.64
C SER A 110 -5.02 1.24 -26.94
N LYS A 111 -3.69 1.10 -26.90
CA LYS A 111 -2.83 0.77 -28.03
C LYS A 111 -1.93 -0.43 -27.70
N PRO A 112 -1.73 -1.37 -28.64
CA PRO A 112 -0.75 -2.42 -28.50
C PRO A 112 0.66 -1.85 -28.34
N GLY A 113 1.50 -2.56 -27.58
CA GLY A 113 2.87 -2.17 -27.29
C GLY A 113 3.16 -2.18 -25.80
N GLN A 114 4.35 -1.70 -25.45
CA GLN A 114 4.79 -1.60 -24.08
C GLN A 114 4.36 -0.26 -23.48
N THR A 115 3.79 -0.31 -22.29
CA THR A 115 3.44 0.86 -21.49
C THR A 115 3.89 0.66 -20.05
N THR A 116 3.87 1.72 -19.26
CA THR A 116 4.24 1.68 -17.84
C THR A 116 3.11 2.26 -17.00
N GLY A 117 2.93 1.69 -15.82
CA GLY A 117 2.06 2.21 -14.76
C GLY A 117 2.86 2.43 -13.48
N VAL A 118 2.40 3.35 -12.64
CA VAL A 118 2.97 3.60 -11.32
C VAL A 118 1.91 3.30 -10.27
N VAL A 119 2.14 2.26 -9.47
CA VAL A 119 1.27 1.86 -8.37
C VAL A 119 1.81 2.40 -7.06
N VAL A 120 0.91 2.88 -6.21
CA VAL A 120 1.19 3.39 -4.87
C VAL A 120 0.47 2.51 -3.87
N ILE A 121 1.20 2.07 -2.86
CA ILE A 121 0.70 1.25 -1.76
C ILE A 121 0.84 2.09 -0.50
N THR A 122 -0.30 2.45 0.11
CA THR A 122 -0.37 3.27 1.32
C THR A 122 -0.77 2.40 2.51
N TYR A 123 0.03 2.44 3.55
CA TYR A 123 -0.16 1.68 4.78
C TYR A 123 -1.06 2.43 5.78
N PRO A 124 -1.56 1.75 6.84
CA PRO A 124 -2.40 2.37 7.87
C PRO A 124 -1.75 3.58 8.55
N ASP A 125 -0.45 3.52 8.81
CA ASP A 125 0.34 4.61 9.38
C ASP A 125 0.56 5.82 8.43
N LYS A 126 0.03 5.74 7.19
CA LYS A 126 0.18 6.70 6.09
C LYS A 126 1.55 6.74 5.43
N SER A 127 2.47 5.86 5.84
CA SER A 127 3.66 5.59 5.05
C SER A 127 3.25 4.93 3.73
N TYR A 128 4.07 5.08 2.69
CA TYR A 128 3.77 4.53 1.37
C TYR A 128 5.02 4.12 0.61
N VAL A 129 4.81 3.25 -0.38
CA VAL A 129 5.82 2.84 -1.36
C VAL A 129 5.27 2.97 -2.77
N GLU A 130 6.15 3.25 -3.72
CA GLU A 130 5.81 3.41 -5.13
C GLU A 130 6.57 2.39 -5.97
N PHE A 131 5.88 1.74 -6.90
CA PHE A 131 6.48 0.80 -7.83
C PHE A 131 6.10 1.10 -9.27
N THR A 132 7.07 0.95 -10.17
CA THR A 132 6.84 1.02 -11.61
C THR A 132 6.56 -0.38 -12.15
N VAL A 133 5.43 -0.54 -12.85
CA VAL A 133 5.00 -1.80 -13.46
C VAL A 133 5.08 -1.68 -14.98
N MET A 134 5.68 -2.67 -15.61
CA MET A 134 5.74 -2.77 -17.06
C MET A 134 4.58 -3.62 -17.58
N VAL A 135 3.83 -3.07 -18.55
CA VAL A 135 2.65 -3.71 -19.12
C VAL A 135 2.83 -3.88 -20.62
N GLN A 136 2.62 -5.11 -21.08
CA GLN A 136 2.60 -5.47 -22.49
C GLN A 136 1.15 -5.58 -22.98
N VAL A 137 0.77 -4.71 -23.90
CA VAL A 137 -0.56 -4.67 -24.50
C VAL A 137 -0.52 -5.39 -25.85
N LYS A 138 -1.37 -6.41 -26.02
CA LYS A 138 -1.47 -7.18 -27.28
C LYS A 138 -2.84 -6.99 -27.94
N ASP A 139 -2.86 -6.86 -29.28
CA ASP A 139 -4.12 -6.81 -30.05
C ASP A 139 -4.97 -8.07 -29.85
N SER A 140 -4.30 -9.21 -29.74
CA SER A 140 -4.91 -10.50 -29.44
C SER A 140 -3.95 -11.28 -28.55
N ILE A 141 -4.44 -11.76 -27.41
CA ILE A 141 -3.78 -12.84 -26.70
C ILE A 141 -4.15 -14.14 -27.44
N PRO A 142 -3.19 -14.95 -27.93
CA PRO A 142 -3.53 -16.26 -28.46
C PRO A 142 -4.26 -17.02 -27.35
N TRP A 143 -5.32 -17.75 -27.68
CA TRP A 143 -6.19 -18.51 -26.74
C TRP A 143 -5.47 -19.65 -25.99
N THR A 144 -4.14 -19.66 -25.97
CA THR A 144 -3.35 -20.56 -25.14
C THR A 144 -3.14 -19.92 -23.78
N LEU A 145 -4.03 -20.21 -22.84
CA LEU A 145 -3.78 -19.99 -21.43
C LEU A 145 -2.60 -20.88 -21.01
N ILE A 146 -1.38 -20.36 -20.94
CA ILE A 146 -0.32 -21.03 -20.18
C ILE A 146 -0.63 -20.76 -18.71
N VAL A 147 -1.47 -21.60 -18.12
CA VAL A 147 -1.46 -21.78 -16.67
C VAL A 147 -0.13 -22.47 -16.34
N PRO A 148 0.73 -21.92 -15.47
CA PRO A 148 1.89 -22.65 -14.99
C PRO A 148 1.39 -23.96 -14.34
N GLY A 149 1.64 -25.11 -14.98
CA GLY A 149 1.30 -26.44 -14.44
C GLY A 149 0.07 -27.16 -15.02
N GLN A 150 -0.57 -26.69 -16.09
CA GLN A 150 -1.62 -27.46 -16.77
C GLN A 150 -1.18 -27.87 -18.19
N LYS A 151 -0.76 -29.13 -18.31
CA LYS A 151 -0.58 -29.83 -19.58
C LYS A 151 -1.93 -30.47 -19.91
N ASP A 152 -2.73 -29.84 -20.76
CA ASP A 152 -3.41 -30.49 -21.88
C ASP A 152 -4.42 -29.56 -22.59
N SER A 153 -4.51 -29.81 -23.89
CA SER A 153 -5.22 -29.10 -24.96
C SER A 153 -6.66 -28.67 -24.66
N VAL A 154 -7.00 -27.41 -24.98
CA VAL A 154 -8.39 -27.03 -25.29
C VAL A 154 -8.49 -26.55 -26.73
N LYS A 155 -9.29 -27.29 -27.52
CA LYS A 155 -9.63 -26.99 -28.91
C LYS A 155 -10.75 -25.95 -28.94
N ASP A 156 -10.54 -24.96 -29.80
CA ASP A 156 -11.44 -23.94 -30.36
C ASP A 156 -12.94 -24.05 -30.01
N THR A 157 -13.54 -22.98 -29.47
CA THR A 157 -14.90 -22.50 -29.82
C THR A 157 -15.12 -21.08 -29.27
N ALA A 158 -15.36 -20.16 -30.22
CA ALA A 158 -15.84 -18.77 -30.18
C ALA A 158 -16.24 -18.11 -28.85
N ILE A 159 -15.82 -16.84 -28.64
CA ILE A 159 -16.55 -15.91 -27.75
C ILE A 159 -16.77 -14.56 -28.46
N ALA A 160 -18.02 -14.34 -28.86
CA ALA A 160 -18.58 -13.02 -29.13
C ALA A 160 -19.00 -12.39 -27.78
N ASN A 161 -18.57 -11.15 -27.57
CA ASN A 161 -19.18 -10.13 -26.70
C ASN A 161 -19.74 -10.58 -25.33
N GLY A 162 -18.91 -10.43 -24.29
CA GLY A 162 -19.39 -10.06 -22.95
C GLY A 162 -19.49 -11.20 -21.93
N HIS A 163 -18.79 -10.98 -20.80
CA HIS A 163 -18.87 -11.70 -19.53
C HIS A 163 -18.31 -13.15 -19.53
N VAL A 164 -17.06 -13.28 -19.06
CA VAL A 164 -16.51 -14.56 -18.60
C VAL A 164 -17.21 -14.93 -17.30
N LYS A 165 -18.10 -15.92 -17.35
CA LYS A 165 -18.54 -16.66 -16.16
C LYS A 165 -17.56 -17.81 -15.94
N LEU A 166 -16.92 -17.86 -14.78
CA LEU A 166 -16.23 -19.06 -14.30
C LEU A 166 -17.27 -20.18 -14.18
N VAL A 167 -17.17 -21.20 -15.03
CA VAL A 167 -17.91 -22.46 -14.83
C VAL A 167 -16.95 -23.42 -14.14
N THR A 168 -17.22 -23.75 -12.87
CA THR A 168 -16.51 -24.81 -12.15
C THR A 168 -16.84 -26.19 -12.75
N PRO A 169 -15.96 -27.20 -12.66
CA PRO A 169 -16.10 -28.47 -13.39
C PRO A 169 -17.29 -29.38 -13.02
N ASP A 170 -18.22 -28.97 -12.16
CA ASP A 170 -19.23 -29.86 -11.56
C ASP A 170 -20.68 -29.55 -11.99
N ASP A 171 -20.94 -29.46 -13.30
CA ASP A 171 -22.33 -29.44 -13.82
C ASP A 171 -22.50 -30.27 -15.11
N SER A 172 -21.77 -31.38 -15.24
CA SER A 172 -21.91 -32.32 -16.36
C SER A 172 -22.84 -33.51 -16.06
N LYS A 173 -23.98 -33.31 -15.37
CA LYS A 173 -25.06 -34.33 -15.31
C LYS A 173 -26.46 -33.72 -15.17
N ASN A 174 -27.07 -33.31 -16.27
CA ASN A 174 -28.42 -33.75 -16.69
C ASN A 174 -28.96 -32.88 -17.83
N ASN A 175 -29.09 -33.48 -19.01
CA ASN A 175 -30.27 -33.31 -19.86
C ASN A 175 -30.28 -34.47 -20.87
N ALA A 176 -31.12 -35.45 -20.59
CA ALA A 176 -31.58 -36.46 -21.53
C ALA A 176 -32.85 -35.95 -22.21
#